data_AF-A0A838FNX6-F1
#
_entry.id   AF-A0A838FNX6-F1
#
_cell.length_a   1.000
_cell.length_b   1.000
_cell.length_c   1.000
_cell.angle_alpha   90.00
_cell.angle_beta   90.00
_cell.angle_gamma   90.00
#
_symmetry.space_group_name_H-M   'P 1'
#
loop_
_entity.id
_entity.type
_entity.pdbx_description
1 polymer ?
#
loop_
_entity_poly.entity_id
_entity_poly.type
_entity_poly.pdbx_seq_one_letter_code
_entity_poly.pdbx_strand_id
1 'polypeptide(L)'
;MTKAAIKRGKVPFAKAKHSPIKNVRYVAWEDAFDVEFDDGLCILEPHATIRRANKIAPKAKFERLEIEDWTRGGFFVHYSNGQRAEVSWSFIRELPPKK
;
A
#
# COMPACT_ATOMS: atom_id res chain seq x y z
N MET A 1 -5.31 10.09 21.91
CA MET A 1 -6.19 10.05 20.72
C MET A 1 -6.43 8.59 20.35
N THR A 2 -7.68 8.15 20.35
CA THR A 2 -8.06 6.74 20.15
C THR A 2 -7.87 6.33 18.69
N LYS A 3 -7.31 5.14 18.51
CA LYS A 3 -6.93 4.47 17.25
C LYS A 3 -8.18 4.06 16.43
N ALA A 4 -8.98 5.04 16.01
CA ALA A 4 -10.23 4.81 15.30
C ALA A 4 -9.96 4.41 13.83
N ALA A 5 -10.02 3.09 13.59
CA ALA A 5 -10.37 2.40 12.34
C ALA A 5 -9.71 2.90 11.03
N ILE A 6 -8.67 2.17 10.61
CA ILE A 6 -8.26 2.01 9.21
C ILE A 6 -9.44 1.36 8.45
N LYS A 7 -10.45 2.15 8.07
CA LYS A 7 -11.67 1.68 7.38
C LYS A 7 -12.17 2.66 6.32
N ARG A 8 -11.31 3.52 5.77
CA ARG A 8 -11.77 4.67 4.95
C ARG A 8 -11.75 4.49 3.43
N GLY A 9 -11.52 3.28 2.90
CA GLY A 9 -11.59 3.11 1.43
C GLY A 9 -11.55 1.68 0.91
N LYS A 10 -11.15 0.70 1.72
CA LYS A 10 -11.12 -0.69 1.27
C LYS A 10 -12.53 -1.27 1.16
N VAL A 11 -12.79 -1.97 0.08
CA VAL A 11 -14.01 -2.76 -0.15
C VAL A 11 -13.74 -4.25 0.14
N PRO A 12 -14.78 -5.11 0.24
CA PRO A 12 -14.54 -6.54 0.38
C PRO A 12 -13.71 -7.13 -0.77
N PHE A 13 -13.05 -8.25 -0.50
CA PHE A 13 -12.30 -9.01 -1.51
C PHE A 13 -13.12 -9.26 -2.78
N ALA A 14 -12.49 -9.09 -3.94
CA ALA A 14 -13.08 -9.24 -5.27
C ALA A 14 -14.29 -8.32 -5.55
N LYS A 15 -14.39 -7.17 -4.85
CA LYS A 15 -15.42 -6.15 -5.10
C LYS A 15 -14.86 -4.84 -5.64
N ALA A 16 -13.54 -4.65 -5.62
CA ALA A 16 -12.95 -3.44 -6.18
C ALA A 16 -12.92 -3.52 -7.71
N LYS A 17 -13.04 -2.37 -8.37
CA LYS A 17 -12.70 -2.22 -9.78
C LYS A 17 -11.25 -1.74 -9.89
N HIS A 18 -10.54 -2.28 -10.88
CA HIS A 18 -9.20 -1.83 -11.21
C HIS A 18 -9.21 -0.34 -11.55
N SER A 19 -8.27 0.40 -10.96
CA SER A 19 -7.87 1.74 -11.36
C SER A 19 -6.35 1.80 -11.26
N PRO A 20 -5.64 2.33 -12.26
CA PRO A 20 -4.20 2.51 -12.18
C PRO A 20 -3.81 3.40 -10.99
N ILE A 21 -2.64 3.14 -10.44
CA ILE A 21 -2.03 3.99 -9.42
C ILE A 21 -1.48 5.23 -10.11
N LYS A 22 -1.89 6.41 -9.63
CA LYS A 22 -1.44 7.71 -10.14
C LYS A 22 -0.19 8.19 -9.41
N ASN A 23 -0.18 8.03 -8.09
CA ASN A 23 0.92 8.49 -7.25
C ASN A 23 1.02 7.65 -5.97
N VAL A 24 2.23 7.55 -5.43
CA VAL A 24 2.47 6.94 -4.11
C VAL A 24 3.49 7.78 -3.36
N ARG A 25 3.19 8.10 -2.10
CA ARG A 25 4.09 8.85 -1.23
C ARG A 25 4.21 8.19 0.15
N TYR A 26 5.43 8.08 0.65
CA TYR A 26 5.67 7.71 2.04
C TYR A 26 5.43 8.91 2.96
N VAL A 27 4.52 8.75 3.92
CA VAL A 27 4.15 9.75 4.92
C VAL A 27 4.86 9.40 6.22
N ALA A 28 6.09 9.88 6.37
CA ALA A 28 7.00 9.46 7.44
C ALA A 28 6.44 9.63 8.86
N TRP A 29 5.66 10.68 9.10
CA TRP A 29 5.09 10.97 10.42
C TRP A 29 3.92 10.04 10.80
N GLU A 30 3.24 9.44 9.82
CA GLU A 30 2.19 8.42 10.03
C GLU A 30 2.71 6.99 9.89
N ASP A 31 3.96 6.82 9.46
CA ASP A 31 4.53 5.54 8.99
C ASP A 31 3.57 4.78 8.06
N ALA A 32 3.14 5.46 6.99
CA ALA A 32 2.15 4.97 6.05
C ALA A 32 2.43 5.43 4.62
N PHE A 33 1.74 4.82 3.65
CA PHE A 33 1.82 5.17 2.23
C PHE A 33 0.49 5.75 1.78
N ASP A 34 0.54 6.97 1.28
CA ASP A 34 -0.57 7.67 0.65
C ASP A 34 -0.60 7.25 -0.83
N VAL A 35 -1.64 6.53 -1.23
CA VAL A 35 -1.80 5.95 -2.57
C VAL A 35 -2.98 6.62 -3.27
N GLU A 36 -2.68 7.33 -4.35
CA GLU A 36 -3.65 7.99 -5.22
C GLU A 36 -3.90 7.15 -6.47
N PHE A 37 -5.18 7.03 -6.86
CA PHE A 37 -5.62 6.31 -8.04
C PHE A 37 -6.15 7.28 -9.12
N ASP A 38 -6.12 6.85 -10.38
CA ASP A 38 -6.65 7.65 -11.51
C ASP A 38 -8.14 8.00 -11.38
N ASP A 39 -8.95 7.19 -10.68
CA ASP A 39 -10.36 7.47 -10.40
C ASP A 39 -10.60 8.46 -9.24
N GLY A 40 -9.52 9.06 -8.71
CA GLY A 40 -9.56 10.07 -7.65
C GLY A 40 -9.62 9.51 -6.24
N LEU A 41 -9.68 8.18 -6.06
CA LEU A 41 -9.61 7.59 -4.72
C LEU A 41 -8.21 7.76 -4.13
N CYS A 42 -8.14 8.08 -2.84
CA CYS A 42 -6.91 8.13 -2.07
C CYS A 42 -7.02 7.20 -0.85
N ILE A 43 -6.05 6.32 -0.64
CA ILE A 43 -6.02 5.39 0.49
C ILE A 43 -4.67 5.51 1.20
N LEU A 44 -4.74 5.73 2.51
CA LEU A 44 -3.57 5.68 3.39
C LEU A 44 -3.37 4.24 3.89
N GLU A 45 -2.36 3.56 3.36
CA GLU A 45 -2.00 2.19 3.73
C GLU A 45 -0.89 2.17 4.79
N PRO A 46 -1.12 1.60 5.98
CA PRO A 46 -0.08 1.50 7.01
C PRO A 46 1.11 0.67 6.55
N HIS A 47 2.32 1.15 6.84
CA HIS A 47 3.56 0.45 6.50
C HIS A 47 3.65 -0.93 7.16
N ALA A 48 3.15 -1.05 8.40
CA ALA A 48 3.05 -2.31 9.12
C ALA A 48 2.26 -3.40 8.36
N THR A 49 1.21 -3.01 7.62
CA THR A 49 0.40 -3.95 6.82
C THR A 49 1.21 -4.50 5.65
N ILE A 50 1.92 -3.62 4.92
CA ILE A 50 2.80 -3.99 3.80
C ILE A 50 3.95 -4.88 4.28
N ARG A 51 4.62 -4.52 5.39
CA ARG A 51 5.71 -5.31 5.97
C ARG A 51 5.26 -6.72 6.34
N ARG A 52 4.11 -6.84 7.01
CA ARG A 52 3.55 -8.14 7.41
C ARG A 52 3.23 -9.01 6.20
N ALA A 53 2.61 -8.43 5.17
CA ALA A 53 2.26 -9.17 3.95
C ALA A 53 3.49 -9.65 3.17
N ASN A 54 4.55 -8.83 3.14
CA ASN A 54 5.77 -9.10 2.37
C ASN A 54 6.93 -9.70 3.19
N LYS A 55 6.70 -10.05 4.46
CA LYS A 55 7.73 -10.59 5.38
C LYS A 55 8.98 -9.69 5.49
N ILE A 56 8.77 -8.38 5.51
CA ILE A 56 9.86 -7.40 5.63
C ILE A 56 10.34 -7.36 7.09
N ALA A 57 11.66 -7.33 7.29
CA ALA A 57 12.24 -7.28 8.62
C ALA A 57 11.84 -5.97 9.34
N PRO A 58 11.54 -6.01 10.66
CA PRO A 58 11.14 -4.81 11.41
C PRO A 58 12.15 -3.67 11.38
N LYS A 59 13.45 -4.00 11.26
CA LYS A 59 14.55 -3.01 11.24
C LYS A 59 14.89 -2.50 9.83
N ALA A 60 14.31 -3.07 8.78
CA ALA A 60 14.57 -2.63 7.41
C ALA A 60 14.03 -1.20 7.22
N LYS A 61 14.87 -0.23 6.87
CA LYS A 61 14.42 1.17 6.72
C LYS A 61 13.85 1.37 5.32
N PHE A 62 12.79 2.19 5.22
CA PHE A 62 12.32 2.66 3.93
C PHE A 62 13.43 3.40 3.20
N GLU A 63 13.60 3.13 1.91
CA GLU A 63 14.62 3.77 1.07
C GLU A 63 13.98 4.53 -0.10
N ARG A 64 13.20 3.85 -0.94
CA ARG A 64 12.54 4.48 -2.10
C ARG A 64 11.27 3.75 -2.52
N LEU A 65 10.47 4.44 -3.32
CA LEU A 65 9.30 3.93 -4.02
C LEU A 65 9.55 3.80 -5.51
N GLU A 66 8.81 2.90 -6.15
CA GLU A 66 8.82 2.70 -7.60
C GLU A 66 7.43 2.22 -8.02
N ILE A 67 6.73 2.98 -8.86
CA ILE A 67 5.46 2.54 -9.44
C ILE A 67 5.78 1.63 -10.63
N GLU A 68 5.06 0.51 -10.75
CA GLU A 68 5.19 -0.39 -11.89
C GLU A 68 4.80 0.35 -13.18
N ASP A 69 5.65 0.29 -14.20
CA ASP A 69 5.67 1.26 -15.31
C ASP A 69 4.72 0.91 -16.46
N TRP A 70 4.45 -0.37 -16.70
CA TRP A 70 3.56 -0.78 -17.80
C TRP A 70 2.10 -0.49 -17.46
N THR A 71 1.61 -1.03 -16.35
CA THR A 71 0.17 -1.00 -16.02
C THR A 71 -0.17 -0.01 -14.92
N ARG A 72 0.83 0.43 -14.15
CA ARG A 72 0.63 1.10 -12.85
C ARG A 72 -0.30 0.30 -11.94
N GLY A 73 -0.24 -1.03 -12.07
CA GLY A 73 -1.05 -1.99 -11.33
C GLY A 73 -0.53 -2.22 -9.90
N GLY A 74 0.60 -1.64 -9.55
CA GLY A 74 1.21 -1.76 -8.23
C GLY A 74 2.41 -0.83 -8.07
N PHE A 75 3.07 -0.97 -6.93
CA PHE A 75 4.33 -0.30 -6.65
C PHE A 75 5.23 -1.18 -5.77
N PHE A 76 6.51 -0.86 -5.77
CA PHE A 76 7.53 -1.48 -4.95
C PHE A 76 7.99 -0.53 -3.86
N VAL A 77 8.11 -1.07 -2.65
CA VAL A 77 8.82 -0.42 -1.54
C VAL A 77 10.18 -1.07 -1.42
N HIS A 78 11.23 -0.29 -1.65
CA HIS A 78 12.62 -0.73 -1.50
C HIS A 78 13.12 -0.36 -0.11
N TYR A 79 13.86 -1.28 0.51
CA TYR A 79 14.38 -1.13 1.85
C TYR A 79 15.91 -1.19 1.88
N SER A 80 16.50 -0.52 2.86
CA SER A 80 17.95 -0.37 3.03
C SER A 80 18.75 -1.67 3.20
N ASN A 81 18.08 -2.81 3.42
CA ASN A 81 18.70 -4.12 3.56
C ASN A 81 18.53 -5.00 2.30
N GLY A 82 18.14 -4.39 1.18
CA GLY A 82 17.90 -5.08 -0.09
C GLY A 82 16.55 -5.81 -0.16
N GLN A 83 15.75 -5.81 0.91
CA GLN A 83 14.39 -6.34 0.81
C GLN A 83 13.53 -5.44 -0.07
N ARG A 84 12.54 -6.05 -0.72
CA ARG A 84 11.55 -5.37 -1.55
C ARG A 84 10.17 -5.88 -1.19
N ALA A 85 9.22 -4.98 -0.97
CA ALA A 85 7.80 -5.32 -0.87
C ALA A 85 7.11 -4.97 -2.19
N GLU A 86 6.34 -5.92 -2.72
CA GLU A 86 5.46 -5.68 -3.85
C GLU A 86 4.04 -5.42 -3.33
N VAL A 87 3.41 -4.38 -3.86
CA VAL A 87 2.11 -3.92 -3.38
C VAL A 87 1.19 -3.67 -4.57
N SER A 88 0.21 -4.54 -4.77
CA SER A 88 -0.76 -4.43 -5.86
C SER A 88 -1.86 -3.39 -5.55
N TRP A 89 -2.48 -2.87 -6.61
CA TRP A 89 -3.68 -2.02 -6.52
C TRP A 89 -4.77 -2.69 -5.67
N SER A 90 -4.96 -4.01 -5.83
CA SER A 90 -5.99 -4.78 -5.13
C SER A 90 -5.69 -4.92 -3.66
N PHE A 91 -4.41 -5.07 -3.28
CA PHE A 91 -4.02 -5.08 -1.87
C PHE A 91 -4.40 -3.78 -1.16
N ILE A 92 -4.23 -2.64 -1.83
CA ILE A 92 -4.61 -1.33 -1.31
C ILE A 92 -6.13 -1.16 -1.27
N ARG A 93 -6.85 -1.64 -2.28
CA ARG A 93 -8.31 -1.43 -2.40
C ARG A 93 -9.18 -2.46 -1.68
N GLU A 94 -8.66 -3.62 -1.36
CA GLU A 94 -9.47 -4.73 -0.89
C GLU A 94 -9.10 -5.17 0.52
N LEU A 95 -10.12 -5.53 1.29
CA LEU A 95 -9.97 -6.31 2.50
C LEU A 95 -9.52 -7.73 2.13
N PRO A 96 -8.74 -8.40 2.99
CA PRO A 96 -8.41 -9.80 2.78
C PRO A 96 -9.68 -10.65 2.69
N PRO A 97 -9.65 -11.78 1.95
CA PRO A 97 -10.78 -12.69 1.88
C PRO A 97 -11.17 -13.18 3.29
N LYS A 98 -12.48 -13.27 3.54
CA LYS A 98 -12.99 -13.92 4.75
C LYS A 98 -12.79 -15.43 4.59
N LYS A 99 -12.31 -16.09 5.65
CA LYS A 99 -12.29 -17.55 5.73
C LYS A 99 -13.71 -18.10 5.80
#